data_AF-A0A955Q6J9-F1
#
_entry.id   AF-A0A955Q6J9-F1
#
_cell.length_a   1.000
_cell.length_b   1.000
_cell.length_c   1.000
_cell.angle_alpha   90.00
_cell.angle_beta   90.00
_cell.angle_gamma   90.00
#
_symmetry.space_group_name_H-M   'P 1'
#
loop_
_entity.id
_entity.type
_entity.pdbx_description
1 polymer ?
#
loop_
_entity_poly.entity_id
_entity_poly.type
_entity_poly.pdbx_seq_one_letter_code
_entity_poly.pdbx_strand_id
1 'polypeptide(L)' 'SREILKIRPDMPIILCTGFSHTIEKENALEQGITAFLYKPILLDQLSQTLTHILSHSQSEKS' A
#
# COMPACT_ATOMS: atom_id res chain seq x y z
N SER A 1 -5.51 -7.26 -5.28
CA SER A 1 -4.47 -7.63 -4.29
C SER A 1 -4.47 -9.13 -3.98
N ARG A 2 -5.65 -9.75 -3.73
CA ARG A 2 -5.79 -11.14 -3.25
C ARG A 2 -4.90 -12.20 -3.95
N GLU A 3 -4.77 -12.20 -5.28
CA GLU A 3 -3.93 -13.19 -5.97
C GLU A 3 -2.42 -13.00 -5.73
N ILE A 4 -1.96 -11.75 -5.54
CA ILE A 4 -0.55 -11.48 -5.21
C ILE A 4 -0.25 -11.99 -3.79
N LEU A 5 -1.15 -11.70 -2.85
CA LEU A 5 -1.03 -12.14 -1.45
C LEU A 5 -1.07 -13.67 -1.30
N LYS A 6 -1.77 -14.39 -2.20
CA LYS A 6 -1.71 -15.87 -2.23
C LYS A 6 -0.33 -16.42 -2.55
N ILE A 7 0.47 -15.70 -3.34
CA ILE A 7 1.80 -16.13 -3.79
C ILE A 7 2.89 -15.59 -2.84
N ARG A 8 2.74 -14.35 -2.38
CA ARG A 8 3.64 -13.70 -1.42
C ARG A 8 2.83 -12.90 -0.41
N PRO A 9 2.44 -13.51 0.74
CA PRO A 9 1.60 -12.85 1.73
C PRO A 9 2.28 -11.63 2.36
N ASP A 10 3.62 -11.63 2.45
CA ASP A 10 4.39 -10.55 3.08
C ASP A 10 4.76 -9.41 2.12
N MET A 11 4.32 -9.47 0.85
CA MET A 11 4.63 -8.43 -0.13
C MET A 11 3.80 -7.18 0.15
N PRO A 12 4.41 -6.02 0.47
CA PRO A 12 3.66 -4.80 0.68
C PRO A 12 3.01 -4.33 -0.63
N ILE A 13 1.74 -3.91 -0.55
CA ILE A 13 0.95 -3.46 -1.71
C ILE A 13 0.55 -2.00 -1.50
N ILE A 14 0.87 -1.14 -2.47
CA ILE A 14 0.42 0.25 -2.51
C ILE A 14 -0.67 0.38 -3.58
N LEU A 15 -1.87 0.82 -3.20
CA LEU A 15 -2.96 1.09 -4.14
C LEU A 15 -3.00 2.56 -4.56
N CYS A 16 -2.97 2.79 -5.86
CA CYS A 16 -2.98 4.13 -6.46
C CYS A 16 -4.31 4.39 -7.20
N THR A 17 -5.23 5.16 -6.63
CA THR A 17 -6.56 5.42 -7.21
C THR A 17 -6.74 6.86 -7.70
N GLY A 18 -7.59 7.08 -8.70
CA GLY A 18 -8.02 8.42 -9.13
C GLY A 18 -9.44 8.75 -8.64
N PHE A 19 -9.85 10.00 -8.82
CA PHE A 19 -11.13 10.57 -8.36
C PHE A 19 -12.41 9.90 -8.92
N SER A 20 -12.31 8.83 -9.72
CA SER A 20 -13.43 8.23 -10.44
C SER A 20 -13.97 6.93 -9.84
N HIS A 21 -13.38 6.41 -8.75
CA HIS A 21 -13.89 5.19 -8.12
C HIS A 21 -13.92 5.32 -6.61
N THR A 22 -15.12 5.10 -6.06
CA THR A 22 -15.49 4.98 -4.63
C THR A 22 -14.82 3.76 -3.99
N ILE A 23 -13.49 3.67 -4.06
CA ILE A 23 -12.74 2.73 -3.23
C ILE A 23 -12.43 3.49 -1.95
N GLU A 24 -13.23 3.21 -0.92
CA GLU A 24 -12.99 3.70 0.44
C GLU A 24 -11.66 3.13 0.93
N LYS A 25 -10.80 4.01 1.43
CA LYS A 25 -9.45 3.70 1.88
C LYS A 25 -9.47 2.58 2.93
N GLU A 26 -10.49 2.61 3.79
CA GLU A 26 -10.73 1.69 4.88
C GLU A 26 -10.92 0.25 4.35
N ASN A 27 -11.81 0.08 3.36
CA ASN A 27 -12.02 -1.20 2.71
C ASN A 27 -10.76 -1.72 2.00
N ALA A 28 -9.94 -0.83 1.43
CA ALA A 28 -8.70 -1.24 0.78
C ALA A 28 -7.67 -1.80 1.79
N LEU A 29 -7.51 -1.13 2.93
CA LEU A 29 -6.60 -1.56 4.00
C LEU A 29 -7.00 -2.94 4.55
N GLU A 30 -8.30 -3.17 4.77
CA GLU A 30 -8.83 -4.46 5.22
C GLU A 30 -8.56 -5.63 4.22
N GLN A 31 -8.28 -5.31 2.95
CA GLN A 31 -8.00 -6.30 1.90
C GLN A 31 -6.50 -6.62 1.74
N GLY A 32 -5.69 -6.30 2.76
CA GLY A 32 -4.25 -6.57 2.78
C GLY A 32 -3.43 -5.60 1.93
N ILE A 33 -3.92 -4.36 1.78
CA ILE A 33 -3.18 -3.28 1.13
C ILE A 33 -2.43 -2.49 2.20
N THR A 34 -1.14 -2.29 2.00
CA THR A 34 -0.25 -1.64 2.97
C THR A 34 -0.38 -0.13 2.97
N ALA A 35 -0.60 0.49 1.80
CA ALA A 35 -0.78 1.93 1.69
C ALA A 35 -1.69 2.32 0.53
N PHE A 36 -2.26 3.53 0.62
CA PHE A 36 -3.22 4.05 -0.33
C PHE A 36 -2.82 5.46 -0.77
N LEU A 37 -2.71 5.69 -2.07
CA LEU A 37 -2.33 6.96 -2.69
C LEU A 37 -3.38 7.41 -3.70
N TYR A 38 -3.72 8.70 -3.68
CA TYR A 38 -4.58 9.31 -4.69
C TYR A 38 -3.75 9.86 -5.85
N LYS A 39 -4.29 9.74 -7.06
CA LYS A 39 -3.75 10.37 -8.26
C LYS A 39 -4.21 11.84 -8.31
N PRO A 40 -3.36 12.76 -8.80
CA PRO A 40 -1.97 12.53 -9.20
C PRO A 40 -1.08 12.28 -7.97
N ILE A 41 -0.15 11.33 -8.10
CA ILE A 41 0.74 10.96 -7.00
C ILE A 41 1.90 11.96 -6.98
N LEU A 42 2.06 12.66 -5.85
CA LEU A 42 3.20 13.54 -5.63
C LEU A 42 4.43 12.72 -5.22
N LEU A 43 5.61 13.11 -5.72
CA LEU A 43 6.86 12.39 -5.45
C LEU A 43 7.19 12.30 -3.95
N ASP A 44 6.95 13.38 -3.22
CA ASP A 44 7.15 13.44 -1.77
C ASP A 44 6.24 12.45 -1.03
N GLN A 45 4.97 12.35 -1.41
CA GLN A 45 4.04 11.38 -0.84
C GLN A 45 4.47 9.94 -1.11
N LEU A 46 4.94 9.66 -2.33
CA LEU A 46 5.46 8.35 -2.68
C LEU A 46 6.72 8.02 -1.86
N SER A 47 7.66 8.97 -1.74
CA SER A 47 8.89 8.80 -0.97
C SER A 47 8.62 8.51 0.50
N GLN A 48 7.70 9.25 1.13
CA GLN A 48 7.30 9.02 2.52
C GLN A 48 6.65 7.64 2.69
N THR A 49 5.78 7.25 1.75
CA THR A 49 5.10 5.95 1.78
C THR A 49 6.10 4.79 1.65
N LEU A 50 7.04 4.89 0.71
CA LEU A 50 8.09 3.90 0.53
C LEU A 50 9.00 3.80 1.76
N THR A 51 9.41 4.94 2.31
CA THR A 51 10.23 5.00 3.53
C THR A 51 9.52 4.33 4.69
N HIS A 52 8.23 4.62 4.88
CA HIS A 52 7.41 3.99 5.91
C HIS A 52 7.37 2.47 5.73
N ILE A 53 7.03 1.98 4.54
CA ILE A 53 6.93 0.55 4.25
C ILE A 53 8.27 -0.17 4.49
N LEU A 54 9.35 0.35 3.91
CA LEU A 54 10.67 -0.28 3.99
C LEU A 54 11.28 -0.23 5.39
N SER A 55 10.92 0.78 6.20
CA SER A 55 11.36 0.86 7.59
C SER A 55 10.64 -0.15 8.49
N HIS A 56 9.37 -0.48 8.21
CA HIS A 56 8.61 -1.48 9.00
C HIS A 56 9.00 -2.92 8.66
N SER A 57 9.45 -3.20 7.43
CA SER A 57 9.93 -4.53 7.01
C SER A 57 11.27 -4.96 7.63
N GLN A 58 11.94 -4.09 8.38
CA GLN A 58 13.22 -4.39 9.04
C GLN A 58 13.05 -4.84 10.51
N SER A 59 11.83 -4.81 11.05
CA SER A 59 11.55 -5.05 12.48
C SER A 59 11.13 -6.49 12.83
N GLU A 60 10.84 -7.35 11.87
CA GLU A 60 10.33 -8.72 12.11
C GLU A 60 11.39 -9.83 11.92
N LYS A 61 12.68 -9.48 11.98
CA LYS A 61 13.80 -10.45 11.90
C LYS A 61 14.49 -10.72 13.24
N SER A 62 13.83 -10.51 14.38
CA SER A 62 14.39 -10.83 15.69
C SER A 62 13.67 -11.96 16.40
#